data_AF-A0A6A6ZID2-F1
#
_entry.id   AF-A0A6A6ZID2-F1
#
_cell.length_a   1.000
_cell.length_b   1.000
_cell.length_c   1.000
_cell.angle_alpha   90.00
_cell.angle_beta   90.00
_cell.angle_gamma   90.00
#
_symmetry.space_group_name_H-M   'P 1'
#
loop_
_entity.id
_entity.type
_entity.pdbx_description
1 polymer ?
#
loop_
_entity_poly.entity_id
_entity_poly.type
_entity_poly.pdbx_seq_one_letter_code
_entity_poly.pdbx_strand_id
1 'polypeptide(L)'
;MASNGTNYEALADQLEPILKDLESAAAKIGNDATRRRLVEGGRRLSVALETNRETLRRIGYALTTTTISISNCPLPLVGVKSKLFATLTAEPRPLKIKDISEKTRIHLNLLSTRRITAHGALNLPDWLEEIEYKDPVGILPTAWSTTLNIADKHPYAWLAHDPWALELAQTHMLVQRKGRPLFFDALNFEERFAQNTDSETIVNWRSNSRI
;
A
#
# COMPACT_ATOMS: atom_id res chain seq x y z
N MET A 1 17.16 12.77 40.77
CA MET A 1 16.39 12.48 39.54
C MET A 1 17.33 12.72 38.37
N ALA A 2 17.83 11.64 37.74
CA ALA A 2 18.64 11.78 36.52
C ALA A 2 17.75 12.36 35.41
N SER A 3 18.23 13.37 34.69
CA SER A 3 17.45 14.04 33.66
C SER A 3 17.27 13.10 32.45
N ASN A 4 16.03 12.72 32.16
CA ASN A 4 15.68 11.93 30.97
C ASN A 4 15.98 12.67 29.64
N GLY A 5 16.40 13.93 29.69
CA GLY A 5 16.68 14.77 28.52
C GLY A 5 17.86 14.28 27.68
N THR A 6 18.86 13.62 28.27
CA THR A 6 20.06 13.16 27.53
C THR A 6 19.77 12.02 26.56
N ASN A 7 18.68 11.27 26.77
CA ASN A 7 18.41 10.07 25.98
C ASN A 7 17.75 10.38 24.63
N TYR A 8 16.98 11.46 24.52
CA TYR A 8 16.30 11.83 23.26
C TYR A 8 17.24 12.52 22.28
N GLU A 9 18.12 13.40 22.76
CA GLU A 9 19.16 14.03 21.92
C GLU A 9 20.10 12.97 21.34
N ALA A 10 20.59 12.04 22.17
CA ALA A 10 21.43 10.95 21.70
C ALA A 10 20.73 10.06 20.65
N LEU A 11 19.42 9.83 20.78
CA LEU A 11 18.64 9.10 19.78
C LEU A 11 18.49 9.91 18.48
N ALA A 12 18.25 11.22 18.58
CA ALA A 12 18.17 12.10 17.41
C ALA A 12 19.51 12.12 16.65
N ASP A 13 20.62 12.25 17.37
CA ASP A 13 21.99 12.20 16.82
C ASP A 13 22.27 10.87 16.11
N GLN A 14 21.74 9.76 16.63
CA GLN A 14 21.86 8.44 15.99
C GLN A 14 20.99 8.30 14.72
N LEU A 15 19.83 8.95 14.68
CA LEU A 15 18.90 8.89 13.55
C LEU A 15 19.32 9.80 12.39
N GLU A 16 19.88 10.97 12.68
CA GLU A 16 20.25 11.96 11.66
C GLU A 16 21.18 11.42 10.55
N PRO A 17 22.27 10.67 10.84
CA PRO A 17 23.12 10.11 9.78
C PRO A 17 22.39 9.04 8.95
N ILE A 18 21.44 8.31 9.54
CA ILE A 18 20.60 7.34 8.82
C ILE A 18 19.69 8.07 7.83
N LEU A 19 19.13 9.22 8.23
CA LEU A 19 18.24 10.02 7.40
C LEU A 19 18.98 10.79 6.29
N LYS A 20 20.24 11.17 6.51
CA LYS A 20 21.07 11.87 5.51
C LYS A 20 21.47 10.99 4.33
N ASP A 21 21.61 9.68 4.54
CA ASP A 21 22.04 8.72 3.51
C ASP A 21 21.23 7.40 3.59
N LEU A 22 19.97 7.49 3.15
CA LEU A 22 19.04 6.36 3.19
C LEU A 22 19.47 5.20 2.29
N GLU A 23 20.16 5.45 1.18
CA GLU A 23 20.61 4.40 0.25
C GLU A 23 21.72 3.56 0.88
N SER A 24 22.74 4.21 1.45
CA SER A 24 23.80 3.53 2.20
C SER A 24 23.27 2.82 3.43
N ALA A 25 22.35 3.46 4.16
CA ALA A 25 21.71 2.82 5.32
C ALA A 25 20.92 1.57 4.89
N ALA A 26 20.16 1.64 3.80
CA ALA A 26 19.42 0.50 3.27
C ALA A 26 20.35 -0.64 2.83
N ALA A 27 21.50 -0.32 2.22
CA ALA A 27 22.50 -1.33 1.84
C ALA A 27 23.18 -1.98 3.05
N LYS A 28 23.41 -1.23 4.13
CA LYS A 28 23.97 -1.74 5.40
C LYS A 28 22.99 -2.62 6.18
N ILE A 29 21.68 -2.37 6.06
CA ILE A 29 20.64 -3.21 6.65
C ILE A 29 20.51 -4.49 5.81
N GLY A 30 21.40 -5.45 6.06
CA GLY A 30 21.52 -6.71 5.30
C GLY A 30 20.35 -7.69 5.45
N ASN A 31 19.30 -7.36 6.22
CA ASN A 31 18.10 -8.20 6.39
C ASN A 31 16.81 -7.36 6.37
N ASP A 32 15.84 -7.79 5.56
CA ASP A 32 14.51 -7.18 5.43
C ASP A 32 13.72 -7.17 6.76
N ALA A 33 13.91 -8.17 7.62
CA ALA A 33 13.26 -8.21 8.94
C ALA A 33 13.67 -7.00 9.81
N THR A 34 14.97 -6.68 9.83
CA THR A 34 15.49 -5.50 10.54
C THR A 34 14.97 -4.21 9.91
N ARG A 35 14.93 -4.14 8.58
CA ARG A 35 14.37 -3.00 7.85
C ARG A 35 12.91 -2.75 8.23
N ARG A 36 12.07 -3.79 8.24
CA ARG A 36 10.65 -3.70 8.66
C ARG A 36 10.50 -3.24 10.10
N ARG A 37 11.33 -3.77 11.02
CA ARG A 37 11.35 -3.34 12.43
C ARG A 37 11.69 -1.86 12.58
N LEU A 38 12.67 -1.36 11.82
CA LEU A 38 13.03 0.06 11.82
C LEU A 38 11.90 0.93 11.25
N VAL A 39 11.28 0.53 10.14
CA VAL A 39 10.13 1.25 9.56
C VAL A 39 8.97 1.33 10.55
N GLU A 40 8.60 0.20 11.17
CA GLU A 40 7.52 0.16 12.15
C GLU A 40 7.88 0.92 13.43
N GLY A 41 9.13 0.84 13.89
CA GLY A 41 9.64 1.63 15.01
C GLY A 41 9.56 3.14 14.74
N GLY A 42 10.03 3.58 13.57
CA GLY A 42 9.92 4.98 13.14
C GLY A 42 8.49 5.46 13.02
N ARG A 43 7.58 4.62 12.49
CA ARG A 43 6.14 4.92 12.43
C ARG A 43 5.55 5.10 13.83
N ARG A 44 5.85 4.19 14.77
CA ARG A 44 5.37 4.28 16.15
C ARG A 44 5.93 5.49 16.88
N LEU A 45 7.22 5.77 16.71
CA LEU A 45 7.87 6.94 17.29
C LEU A 45 7.24 8.23 16.76
N SER A 46 7.02 8.33 15.44
CA SER A 46 6.33 9.47 14.83
C SER A 46 4.95 9.68 15.46
N VAL A 47 4.14 8.62 15.60
CA VAL A 47 2.81 8.72 16.22
C VAL A 47 2.89 9.10 17.70
N ALA A 48 3.87 8.59 18.43
CA ALA A 48 4.04 8.87 19.86
C ALA A 48 4.49 10.31 20.15
N LEU A 49 5.17 10.95 19.19
CA LEU A 49 5.64 12.34 19.30
C LEU A 49 4.62 13.36 18.79
N GLU A 50 3.51 12.93 18.19
CA GLU A 50 2.46 13.83 17.72
C GLU A 50 1.72 14.52 18.87
N THR A 51 1.47 15.82 18.73
CA THR A 51 0.45 16.51 19.50
C THR A 51 -0.96 16.13 19.02
N ASN A 52 -1.97 16.31 19.86
CA ASN A 52 -3.38 16.05 19.49
C ASN A 52 -3.80 16.73 18.17
N ARG A 53 -3.31 17.96 17.94
CA ARG A 53 -3.58 18.71 16.71
C ARG A 53 -2.92 18.08 15.50
N GLU A 54 -1.70 17.59 15.64
CA GLU A 54 -0.97 16.89 14.59
C GLU A 54 -1.59 15.54 14.28
N THR A 55 -2.05 14.80 15.29
CA THR A 55 -2.81 13.56 15.10
C THR A 55 -4.10 13.80 14.30
N LEU A 56 -4.88 14.82 14.63
CA LEU A 56 -6.09 15.17 13.87
C LEU A 56 -5.76 15.56 12.42
N ARG A 57 -4.70 16.35 12.22
CA ARG A 57 -4.22 16.67 10.87
C ARG A 57 -3.78 15.42 10.12
N ARG A 58 -3.00 14.54 10.75
CA ARG A 58 -2.57 13.29 10.14
C ARG A 58 -3.77 12.44 9.78
N ILE A 59 -4.79 12.29 10.62
CA ILE A 59 -6.00 11.52 10.28
C ILE A 59 -6.75 12.17 9.13
N GLY A 60 -6.97 13.49 9.18
CA GLY A 60 -7.66 14.21 8.11
C GLY A 60 -6.92 14.16 6.77
N TYR A 61 -5.59 14.27 6.80
CA TYR A 61 -4.76 14.13 5.60
C TYR A 61 -4.55 12.69 5.20
N ALA A 62 -4.54 11.75 6.13
CA ALA A 62 -4.41 10.32 5.86
C ALA A 62 -5.55 9.85 4.95
N LEU A 63 -6.77 10.35 5.15
CA LEU A 63 -7.87 10.10 4.23
C LEU A 63 -7.61 10.63 2.80
N THR A 64 -6.71 11.60 2.65
CA THR A 64 -6.33 12.19 1.36
C THR A 64 -4.99 11.70 0.79
N THR A 65 -4.09 11.16 1.63
CA THR A 65 -2.70 10.83 1.27
C THR A 65 -2.30 9.39 1.56
N THR A 66 -3.03 8.65 2.40
CA THR A 66 -2.49 7.34 2.81
C THR A 66 -2.67 6.31 1.71
N THR A 67 -1.51 5.80 1.33
CA THR A 67 -1.17 4.54 0.66
C THR A 67 -1.67 3.30 1.42
N ILE A 68 -2.84 3.33 2.06
CA ILE A 68 -3.48 2.10 2.57
C ILE A 68 -4.49 1.69 1.49
N SER A 69 -4.06 0.70 0.72
CA SER A 69 -4.65 0.20 -0.53
C SER A 69 -4.27 1.03 -1.76
N ILE A 70 -3.27 0.52 -2.47
CA ILE A 70 -2.82 0.97 -3.81
C ILE A 70 -4.01 1.00 -4.80
N SER A 71 -5.11 0.32 -4.50
CA SER A 71 -6.35 0.34 -5.28
C SER A 71 -7.22 1.58 -5.09
N ASN A 72 -7.01 2.42 -4.07
CA ASN A 72 -7.97 3.47 -3.70
C ASN A 72 -7.38 4.88 -3.58
N CYS A 73 -6.09 5.07 -3.86
CA CYS A 73 -5.52 6.41 -3.95
C CYS A 73 -5.57 6.90 -5.41
N PRO A 74 -6.37 7.93 -5.71
CA PRO A 74 -6.52 8.41 -7.08
C PRO A 74 -5.36 9.20 -7.60
N LEU A 75 -4.50 9.76 -6.73
CA LEU A 75 -3.35 10.53 -7.21
C LEU A 75 -2.38 9.61 -7.96
N PRO A 76 -2.09 8.40 -7.44
CA PRO A 76 -1.48 7.34 -8.24
C PRO A 76 -2.28 6.98 -9.50
N LEU A 77 -3.60 6.77 -9.42
CA LEU A 77 -4.38 6.39 -10.60
C LEU A 77 -4.37 7.46 -11.70
N VAL A 78 -4.61 8.72 -11.34
CA VAL A 78 -4.50 9.89 -12.21
C VAL A 78 -3.09 9.97 -12.75
N GLY A 79 -2.07 9.81 -11.90
CA GLY A 79 -0.68 9.85 -12.33
C GLY A 79 -0.27 8.70 -13.27
N VAL A 80 -0.88 7.52 -13.14
CA VAL A 80 -0.71 6.40 -14.08
C VAL A 80 -1.46 6.68 -15.38
N LYS A 81 -2.75 7.04 -15.30
CA LYS A 81 -3.60 7.33 -16.49
C LYS A 81 -3.09 8.51 -17.31
N SER A 82 -2.55 9.53 -16.65
CA SER A 82 -1.96 10.70 -17.30
C SER A 82 -0.50 10.50 -17.72
N LYS A 83 0.08 9.34 -17.40
CA LYS A 83 1.50 9.04 -17.57
C LYS A 83 2.43 9.99 -16.81
N LEU A 84 1.93 10.70 -15.79
CA LEU A 84 2.71 11.59 -14.93
C LEU A 84 3.97 10.91 -14.39
N PHE A 85 3.85 9.71 -13.83
CA PHE A 85 5.02 9.02 -13.27
C PHE A 85 6.03 8.65 -14.35
N ALA A 86 5.55 8.13 -15.50
CA ALA A 86 6.43 7.81 -16.62
C ALA A 86 7.16 9.06 -17.15
N THR A 87 6.47 10.20 -17.23
CA THR A 87 7.07 11.49 -17.59
C THR A 87 8.10 11.95 -16.58
N LEU A 88 7.81 11.84 -15.27
CA LEU A 88 8.75 12.20 -14.21
C LEU A 88 10.00 11.30 -14.20
N THR A 89 9.84 10.00 -14.45
CA THR A 89 10.97 9.06 -14.48
C THR A 89 11.83 9.16 -15.73
N ALA A 90 11.26 9.63 -16.85
CA ALA A 90 11.99 9.78 -18.10
C ALA A 90 12.86 11.05 -18.14
N GLU A 91 12.60 12.02 -17.27
CA GLU A 91 13.28 13.31 -17.27
C GLU A 91 14.36 13.35 -16.15
N PRO A 92 15.65 13.48 -16.51
CA PRO A 92 16.74 13.46 -15.53
C PRO A 92 16.84 14.76 -14.70
N ARG A 93 16.06 15.78 -15.05
CA ARG A 93 16.07 17.12 -14.43
C ARG A 93 14.73 17.41 -13.74
N PRO A 94 14.73 18.26 -12.70
CA PRO A 94 13.48 18.74 -12.10
C PRO A 94 12.59 19.45 -13.15
N LEU A 95 11.33 19.05 -13.24
CA LEU A 95 10.33 19.67 -14.12
C LEU A 95 9.52 20.74 -13.36
N LYS A 96 9.17 21.84 -14.04
CA LYS A 96 8.21 22.80 -13.50
C LYS A 96 6.78 22.28 -13.70
N ILE A 97 5.85 22.74 -12.87
CA ILE A 97 4.44 22.34 -12.95
C ILE A 97 3.83 22.62 -14.34
N LYS A 98 4.26 23.70 -15.01
CA LYS A 98 3.84 24.02 -16.39
C LYS A 98 4.30 22.95 -17.38
N ASP A 99 5.57 22.56 -17.31
CA ASP A 99 6.15 21.51 -18.17
C ASP A 99 5.43 20.16 -17.97
N ILE A 100 5.09 19.83 -16.72
CA ILE A 100 4.33 18.62 -16.38
C ILE A 100 2.93 18.68 -16.97
N SER A 101 2.23 19.81 -16.82
CA SER A 101 0.89 20.04 -17.35
C SER A 101 0.85 19.89 -18.87
N GLU A 102 1.81 20.49 -19.57
CA GLU A 102 1.93 20.40 -21.03
C GLU A 102 2.21 18.96 -21.50
N LYS A 103 3.15 18.25 -20.85
CA LYS A 103 3.53 16.88 -21.24
C LYS A 103 2.43 15.84 -20.94
N THR A 104 1.74 15.98 -19.82
CA THR A 104 0.72 15.01 -19.35
C THR A 104 -0.69 15.37 -19.79
N ARG A 105 -0.89 16.58 -20.35
CA ARG A 105 -2.20 17.19 -20.65
C ARG A 105 -3.11 17.30 -19.43
N ILE A 106 -2.57 17.22 -18.21
CA ILE A 106 -3.34 17.47 -16.99
C ILE A 106 -3.44 18.98 -16.81
N HIS A 107 -4.66 19.50 -16.66
CA HIS A 107 -4.86 20.91 -16.37
C HIS A 107 -4.12 21.33 -15.08
N LEU A 108 -3.49 22.51 -15.08
CA LEU A 108 -2.66 22.97 -13.96
C LEU A 108 -3.41 22.95 -12.61
N ASN A 109 -4.70 23.28 -12.62
CA ASN A 109 -5.54 23.24 -11.41
C ASN A 109 -5.90 21.82 -10.95
N LEU A 110 -5.86 20.83 -11.85
CA LEU A 110 -6.09 19.43 -11.48
C LEU A 110 -4.85 18.80 -10.85
N LEU A 111 -3.65 19.29 -11.18
CA LEU A 111 -2.43 18.97 -10.46
C LEU A 111 -2.45 19.48 -9.00
N SER A 112 -3.29 20.48 -8.70
CA SER A 112 -3.43 21.04 -7.35
C SER A 112 -4.67 20.54 -6.58
N THR A 113 -5.72 20.04 -7.24
CA THR A 113 -6.89 19.47 -6.56
C THR A 113 -6.70 17.99 -6.21
N ARG A 114 -6.77 17.70 -4.91
CA ARG A 114 -6.74 16.35 -4.35
C ARG A 114 -8.14 15.97 -3.92
N ARG A 115 -8.74 14.91 -4.46
CA ARG A 115 -9.71 14.02 -3.78
C ARG A 115 -10.37 13.05 -4.75
N ILE A 116 -10.17 11.77 -4.48
CA ILE A 116 -11.05 10.64 -4.77
C ILE A 116 -10.74 9.65 -3.65
N THR A 117 -11.75 8.92 -3.22
CA THR A 117 -11.79 8.32 -1.90
C THR A 117 -12.26 6.88 -2.01
N ALA A 118 -11.80 6.01 -1.10
CA ALA A 118 -12.32 4.66 -0.96
C ALA A 118 -13.79 4.72 -0.53
N HIS A 119 -14.74 4.65 -1.48
CA HIS A 119 -16.17 4.81 -1.23
C HIS A 119 -16.66 3.92 -0.07
N GLY A 120 -16.27 2.64 -0.05
CA GLY A 120 -16.65 1.72 1.03
C GLY A 120 -16.06 2.06 2.40
N ALA A 121 -14.86 2.64 2.49
CA ALA A 121 -14.28 3.03 3.77
C ALA A 121 -14.88 4.35 4.29
N LEU A 122 -15.24 5.27 3.38
CA LEU A 122 -15.94 6.50 3.75
C LEU A 122 -17.37 6.25 4.20
N ASN A 123 -18.05 5.28 3.58
CA ASN A 123 -19.42 4.91 3.93
C ASN A 123 -19.51 3.91 5.09
N LEU A 124 -18.36 3.44 5.60
CA LEU A 124 -18.33 2.47 6.69
C LEU A 124 -19.03 2.99 7.95
N PRO A 125 -18.84 4.24 8.41
CA PRO A 125 -19.56 4.75 9.58
C PRO A 125 -21.08 4.75 9.39
N ASP A 126 -21.57 5.31 8.28
CA ASP A 126 -23.00 5.41 7.97
C ASP A 126 -23.65 4.03 7.83
N TRP A 127 -22.95 3.09 7.17
CA TRP A 127 -23.42 1.70 7.04
C TRP A 127 -23.42 0.95 8.38
N LEU A 128 -22.42 1.16 9.23
CA LEU A 128 -22.41 0.58 10.57
C LEU A 128 -23.55 1.11 11.43
N GLU A 129 -23.86 2.40 11.32
CA GLU A 129 -25.02 3.01 11.97
C GLU A 129 -26.33 2.39 11.47
N GLU A 130 -26.47 2.19 10.15
CA GLU A 130 -27.64 1.55 9.52
C GLU A 130 -27.89 0.12 10.05
N ILE A 131 -26.84 -0.66 10.29
CA ILE A 131 -26.96 -2.02 10.85
C ILE A 131 -26.98 -2.06 12.38
N GLU A 132 -27.14 -0.91 13.05
CA GLU A 132 -27.13 -0.76 14.50
C GLU A 132 -25.85 -1.31 15.15
N TYR A 133 -24.71 -1.19 14.45
CA TYR A 133 -23.41 -1.72 14.85
C TYR A 133 -23.42 -3.24 15.14
N LYS A 134 -24.37 -3.98 14.57
CA LYS A 134 -24.38 -5.44 14.64
C LYS A 134 -23.22 -6.02 13.85
N ASP A 135 -22.75 -7.18 14.29
CA ASP A 135 -21.75 -7.92 13.52
C ASP A 135 -22.33 -8.28 12.15
N PRO A 136 -21.70 -7.83 11.04
CA PRO A 136 -22.19 -8.15 9.72
C PRO A 136 -22.02 -9.65 9.47
N VAL A 137 -23.13 -10.32 9.16
CA VAL A 137 -23.16 -11.74 8.80
C VAL A 137 -23.35 -11.89 7.30
N GLY A 138 -22.53 -12.75 6.67
CA GLY A 138 -22.56 -12.99 5.23
C GLY A 138 -21.64 -12.07 4.42
N ILE A 139 -21.78 -12.12 3.10
CA ILE A 139 -20.93 -11.37 2.16
C ILE A 139 -21.61 -10.09 1.66
N LEU A 140 -22.92 -9.95 1.88
CA LEU A 140 -23.75 -8.82 1.43
C LEU A 140 -24.91 -8.56 2.40
N PRO A 141 -25.38 -7.31 2.53
CA PRO A 141 -24.75 -6.09 2.00
C PRO A 141 -23.48 -5.72 2.76
N THR A 142 -22.64 -4.88 2.17
CA THR A 142 -21.42 -4.31 2.80
C THR A 142 -21.42 -2.81 2.61
N ALA A 143 -20.64 -2.07 3.42
CA ALA A 143 -20.45 -0.63 3.23
C ALA A 143 -20.04 -0.25 1.81
N TRP A 144 -19.30 -1.13 1.10
CA TRP A 144 -18.93 -0.92 -0.30
C TRP A 144 -20.10 -1.15 -1.26
N SER A 145 -20.84 -2.26 -1.13
CA SER A 145 -21.93 -2.56 -2.05
C SER A 145 -23.11 -1.59 -1.91
N THR A 146 -23.32 -1.02 -0.72
CA THR A 146 -24.30 0.05 -0.51
C THR A 146 -23.89 1.35 -1.23
N THR A 147 -22.61 1.74 -1.21
CA THR A 147 -22.17 2.95 -1.95
C THR A 147 -22.38 2.91 -3.45
N LEU A 148 -22.34 1.71 -4.03
CA LEU A 148 -22.44 1.51 -5.48
C LEU A 148 -23.85 1.15 -5.93
N ASN A 149 -24.84 1.12 -5.02
CA ASN A 149 -26.20 0.66 -5.28
C ASN A 149 -26.24 -0.75 -5.90
N ILE A 150 -25.40 -1.66 -5.39
CA ILE A 150 -25.27 -3.06 -5.83
C ILE A 150 -25.38 -4.02 -4.65
N ALA A 151 -26.26 -3.71 -3.71
CA ALA A 151 -26.41 -4.45 -2.45
C ALA A 151 -26.64 -5.96 -2.64
N ASP A 152 -27.18 -6.37 -3.79
CA ASP A 152 -27.50 -7.74 -4.21
C ASP A 152 -26.35 -8.45 -4.95
N LYS A 153 -25.25 -7.76 -5.30
CA LYS A 153 -24.17 -8.33 -6.12
C LYS A 153 -22.90 -8.55 -5.32
N HIS A 154 -22.36 -9.75 -5.44
CA HIS A 154 -21.03 -10.07 -4.94
C HIS A 154 -19.98 -9.18 -5.65
N PRO A 155 -18.91 -8.71 -4.97
CA PRO A 155 -17.90 -7.85 -5.60
C PRO A 155 -17.33 -8.41 -6.92
N TYR A 156 -17.03 -9.71 -6.98
CA TYR A 156 -16.60 -10.37 -8.24
C TYR A 156 -17.68 -10.43 -9.32
N ALA A 157 -18.96 -10.58 -8.96
CA ALA A 157 -20.04 -10.53 -9.93
C ALA A 157 -20.18 -9.12 -10.51
N TRP A 158 -20.02 -8.09 -9.68
CA TRP A 158 -19.97 -6.70 -10.15
C TRP A 158 -18.75 -6.45 -11.06
N LEU A 159 -17.55 -6.90 -10.66
CA LEU A 159 -16.34 -6.77 -11.48
C LEU A 159 -16.49 -7.42 -12.86
N ALA A 160 -17.19 -8.56 -12.97
CA ALA A 160 -17.44 -9.20 -14.25
C ALA A 160 -18.27 -8.34 -15.23
N HIS A 161 -19.04 -7.37 -14.71
CA HIS A 161 -19.84 -6.44 -15.50
C HIS A 161 -19.18 -5.06 -15.71
N ASP A 162 -18.03 -4.81 -15.07
CA ASP A 162 -17.23 -3.59 -15.25
C ASP A 162 -15.80 -3.98 -15.71
N PRO A 163 -15.57 -4.08 -17.05
CA PRO A 163 -14.27 -4.46 -17.59
C PRO A 163 -13.13 -3.56 -17.14
N TRP A 164 -13.40 -2.27 -16.92
CA TRP A 164 -12.40 -1.32 -16.47
C TRP A 164 -11.97 -1.60 -15.03
N ALA A 165 -12.94 -1.83 -14.13
CA ALA A 165 -12.65 -2.20 -12.75
C ALA A 165 -11.96 -3.57 -12.65
N LEU A 166 -12.34 -4.52 -13.52
CA LEU A 166 -11.69 -5.83 -13.61
C LEU A 166 -10.22 -5.73 -14.02
N GLU A 167 -9.89 -4.95 -15.05
CA GLU A 167 -8.51 -4.72 -15.49
C GLU A 167 -7.65 -4.14 -14.35
N LEU A 168 -8.19 -3.17 -13.62
CA LEU A 168 -7.51 -2.57 -12.47
C LEU A 168 -7.29 -3.60 -11.35
N ALA A 169 -8.30 -4.41 -11.04
CA ALA A 169 -8.20 -5.46 -10.04
C ALA A 169 -7.14 -6.51 -10.43
N GLN A 170 -7.14 -6.96 -11.69
CA GLN A 170 -6.14 -7.91 -12.21
C GLN A 170 -4.72 -7.34 -12.14
N THR A 171 -4.54 -6.09 -12.57
CA THR A 171 -3.25 -5.39 -12.49
C THR A 171 -2.75 -5.32 -11.04
N HIS A 172 -3.62 -4.97 -10.11
CA HIS A 172 -3.27 -4.93 -8.69
C HIS A 172 -2.89 -6.31 -8.15
N MET A 173 -3.62 -7.37 -8.50
CA MET A 173 -3.33 -8.74 -8.08
C MET A 173 -1.96 -9.23 -8.58
N LEU A 174 -1.54 -8.82 -9.78
CA LEU A 174 -0.19 -9.11 -10.30
C LEU A 174 0.92 -8.46 -9.46
N VAL A 175 0.71 -7.22 -9.02
CA VAL A 175 1.73 -6.46 -8.28
C VAL A 175 1.91 -6.97 -6.84
N GLN A 176 0.84 -7.40 -6.17
CA GLN A 176 0.90 -7.76 -4.74
C GLN A 176 1.90 -8.86 -4.39
N ARG A 177 2.33 -9.68 -5.35
CA ARG A 177 3.23 -10.81 -5.11
C ARG A 177 4.66 -10.58 -5.61
N LYS A 178 4.90 -9.55 -6.42
CA LYS A 178 6.22 -9.34 -7.02
C LYS A 178 7.25 -8.98 -5.94
N GLY A 179 8.28 -9.81 -5.81
CA GLY A 179 9.40 -9.60 -4.88
C GLY A 179 9.09 -9.90 -3.40
N ARG A 180 7.95 -10.51 -3.08
CA ARG A 180 7.65 -10.99 -1.72
C ARG A 180 7.89 -12.49 -1.62
N PRO A 181 8.42 -13.00 -0.49
CA PRO A 181 8.47 -14.44 -0.26
C PRO A 181 7.08 -15.05 -0.39
N LEU A 182 6.97 -16.10 -1.18
CA LEU A 182 5.77 -16.92 -1.28
C LEU A 182 5.73 -17.90 -0.12
N PHE A 183 4.54 -18.43 0.18
CA PHE A 183 4.38 -19.53 1.13
C PHE A 183 5.33 -20.70 0.81
N PHE A 184 5.55 -20.92 -0.48
CA PHE A 184 6.46 -21.90 -1.04
C PHE A 184 7.94 -21.68 -0.69
N ASP A 185 8.35 -20.46 -0.36
CA ASP A 185 9.74 -20.18 0.05
C ASP A 185 10.00 -20.60 1.51
N ALA A 186 8.94 -20.69 2.32
CA ALA A 186 9.01 -21.14 3.71
C ALA A 186 8.72 -22.64 3.87
N LEU A 187 8.10 -23.25 2.86
CA LEU A 187 7.71 -24.66 2.89
C LEU A 187 8.82 -25.51 2.28
N ASN A 188 9.47 -26.35 3.09
CA ASN A 188 10.36 -27.38 2.57
C ASN A 188 9.53 -28.50 1.93
N PHE A 189 9.20 -28.34 0.65
CA PHE A 189 8.31 -29.25 -0.08
C PHE A 189 8.88 -30.67 -0.16
N GLU A 190 10.19 -30.79 -0.38
CA GLU A 190 10.90 -32.08 -0.40
C GLU A 190 10.77 -32.78 0.95
N GLU A 191 11.08 -32.07 2.04
CA GLU A 191 10.96 -32.66 3.37
C GLU A 191 9.52 -33.03 3.74
N ARG A 192 8.50 -32.29 3.29
CA ARG A 192 7.11 -32.60 3.66
C ARG A 192 6.43 -33.65 2.79
N PHE A 193 6.76 -33.70 1.51
CA PHE A 193 6.02 -34.51 0.53
C PHE A 193 6.85 -35.62 -0.11
N ALA A 194 8.19 -35.58 0.00
CA ALA A 194 9.08 -36.59 -0.57
C ALA A 194 9.55 -37.64 0.45
N GLN A 195 8.97 -37.69 1.66
CA GLN A 195 9.42 -38.63 2.72
C GLN A 195 9.29 -40.12 2.34
N ASN A 196 8.54 -40.45 1.29
CA ASN A 196 8.34 -41.84 0.83
C ASN A 196 8.35 -41.97 -0.71
N THR A 197 8.94 -41.01 -1.43
CA THR A 197 9.06 -41.10 -2.89
C THR A 197 10.35 -41.81 -3.27
N ASP A 198 10.26 -42.78 -4.18
CA ASP A 198 11.43 -43.42 -4.80
C ASP A 198 12.03 -42.53 -5.90
N SER A 199 13.19 -42.94 -6.43
CA SER A 199 13.89 -42.22 -7.51
C SER A 199 13.11 -42.14 -8.82
N GLU A 200 12.01 -42.89 -8.96
CA GLU A 200 11.14 -42.86 -10.15
C GLU A 200 10.03 -41.82 -10.04
N THR A 201 9.70 -41.38 -8.82
CA THR A 201 8.70 -40.34 -8.58
C THR A 201 9.34 -38.94 -8.64
N ILE A 202 9.56 -38.43 -9.87
CA ILE A 202 10.14 -37.08 -10.05
C ILE A 202 9.11 -36.01 -9.66
N VAL A 203 9.28 -35.39 -8.49
CA VAL A 203 8.55 -34.17 -8.10
C VAL A 203 9.21 -32.96 -8.79
N ASN A 204 8.95 -32.78 -10.09
CA ASN A 204 9.54 -31.69 -10.88
C ASN A 204 8.78 -30.37 -10.68
N TRP A 205 8.85 -29.78 -9.49
CA TRP A 205 8.15 -28.52 -9.18
C TRP A 205 9.04 -27.26 -9.37
N ARG A 206 10.37 -27.37 -9.25
CA ARG A 206 11.27 -26.21 -9.30
C ARG A 206 11.58 -25.66 -10.70
N SER A 207 11.23 -26.37 -11.77
CA SER A 207 11.57 -25.95 -13.14
C SER A 207 10.63 -24.88 -13.73
N ASN A 208 9.44 -24.66 -13.15
CA ASN A 208 8.42 -23.77 -13.73
C ASN A 208 8.13 -22.46 -12.96
N SER A 209 8.84 -22.16 -11.87
CA SER A 209 8.50 -21.03 -10.98
C SER A 209 9.27 -19.72 -11.21
N ARG A 210 10.06 -19.59 -12.30
CA ARG A 210 10.67 -18.31 -12.70
C ARG A 210 9.86 -17.64 -13.82
N ILE A 211 8.70 -17.07 -13.47
CA ILE A 211 7.91 -16.16 -14.32
C ILE A 211 7.72 -14.85 -13.58
#